data_AF-A0A534IE47-F1
#
_entry.id   AF-A0A534IE47-F1
#
_cell.length_a   1.000
_cell.length_b   1.000
_cell.length_c   1.000
_cell.angle_alpha   90.00
_cell.angle_beta   90.00
_cell.angle_gamma   90.00
#
_symmetry.space_group_name_H-M   'P 1'
#
loop_
_entity.id
_entity.type
_entity.pdbx_description
1 polymer ?
#
loop_
_entity_poly.entity_id
_entity_poly.type
_entity_poly.pdbx_seq_one_letter_code
_entity_poly.pdbx_strand_id
1 'polypeptide(L)'
;MADPTRAFANAKFFGGRQADKRDPERLRLFAEHLEDGEQVAFVLPCRNSTLLLTDRRLLDLKPQLVSHGAWNVMNFSGFAVSADIPLGTASAVHRKPVPLGPGGKIVGGELLEITAQGKTFTFVTEPDGPNLSPDDVSQFLAALTAS
;
A
#
# COMPACT_ATOMS: atom_id res chain seq x y z
N MET A 1 15.62 -1.16 -12.52
CA MET A 1 14.66 -1.90 -11.69
C MET A 1 15.40 -2.37 -10.46
N ALA A 2 14.86 -2.13 -9.28
CA ALA A 2 15.50 -2.52 -8.03
C ALA A 2 15.61 -4.05 -7.90
N ASP A 3 16.65 -4.54 -7.21
CA ASP A 3 16.71 -5.94 -6.74
C ASP A 3 15.67 -6.12 -5.61
N PRO A 4 14.64 -6.98 -5.77
CA PRO A 4 13.61 -7.19 -4.77
C PRO A 4 14.16 -7.63 -3.40
N THR A 5 15.21 -8.45 -3.39
CA THR A 5 15.79 -8.97 -2.15
C THR A 5 16.42 -7.84 -1.36
N ARG A 6 17.13 -6.95 -2.05
CA ARG A 6 17.78 -5.80 -1.46
C ARG A 6 16.77 -4.72 -1.06
N ALA A 7 15.85 -4.36 -1.96
CA ALA A 7 14.88 -3.29 -1.76
C ALA A 7 13.92 -3.55 -0.59
N PHE A 8 13.59 -4.80 -0.30
CA PHE A 8 12.67 -5.19 0.77
C PHE A 8 13.37 -5.80 2.00
N ALA A 9 14.71 -5.81 2.05
CA ALA A 9 15.46 -6.48 3.11
C ALA A 9 14.99 -6.10 4.52
N ASN A 10 14.78 -4.79 4.73
CA ASN A 10 14.37 -4.18 5.99
C ASN A 10 12.89 -3.76 6.03
N ALA A 11 12.11 -4.08 4.99
CA ALA A 11 10.73 -3.67 4.88
C ALA A 11 9.87 -4.32 5.97
N LYS A 12 9.03 -3.53 6.62
CA LYS A 12 7.97 -3.98 7.50
C LYS A 12 6.69 -4.22 6.70
N PHE A 13 6.12 -5.40 6.87
CA PHE A 13 4.90 -5.81 6.17
C PHE A 13 3.73 -5.85 7.14
N PHE A 14 2.73 -5.02 6.91
CA PHE A 14 1.48 -4.99 7.65
C PHE A 14 0.41 -5.80 6.92
N GLY A 15 -0.61 -6.26 7.65
CA GLY A 15 -1.69 -7.11 7.13
C GLY A 15 -1.21 -8.45 6.57
N GLY A 16 -2.10 -9.14 5.85
CA GLY A 16 -1.80 -10.40 5.17
C GLY A 16 -1.33 -11.57 6.07
N ARG A 17 -1.11 -12.75 5.47
CA ARG A 17 -0.56 -13.91 6.17
C ARG A 17 0.96 -13.84 6.22
N GLN A 18 1.56 -14.23 7.34
CA GLN A 18 3.02 -14.20 7.52
C GLN A 18 3.78 -14.96 6.43
N ALA A 19 3.28 -16.13 6.02
CA ALA A 19 3.90 -16.94 4.96
C ALA A 19 3.95 -16.22 3.61
N ASP A 20 2.98 -15.36 3.33
CA ASP A 20 2.86 -14.70 2.02
C ASP A 20 3.62 -13.38 1.99
N LYS A 21 4.00 -12.79 3.15
CA LYS A 21 4.60 -11.44 3.25
C LYS A 21 5.82 -11.22 2.36
N ARG A 22 6.67 -12.24 2.23
CA ARG A 22 7.90 -12.21 1.43
C ARG A 22 7.89 -13.18 0.26
N ASP A 23 6.72 -13.44 -0.31
CA ASP A 23 6.61 -14.20 -1.55
C ASP A 23 7.48 -13.57 -2.67
N PRO A 24 8.45 -14.32 -3.25
CA PRO A 24 9.39 -13.77 -4.20
C PRO A 24 8.75 -13.17 -5.45
N GLU A 25 7.70 -13.79 -5.99
CA GLU A 25 7.01 -13.28 -7.19
C GLU A 25 6.30 -11.97 -6.89
N ARG A 26 5.61 -11.85 -5.75
CA ARG A 26 4.98 -10.59 -5.36
C ARG A 26 5.99 -9.48 -5.14
N LEU A 27 7.12 -9.77 -4.48
CA LEU A 27 8.18 -8.78 -4.29
C LEU A 27 8.80 -8.35 -5.62
N ARG A 28 8.95 -9.28 -6.58
CA ARG A 28 9.39 -8.98 -7.95
C ARG A 28 8.44 -7.99 -8.63
N LEU A 29 7.14 -8.24 -8.58
CA LEU A 29 6.12 -7.37 -9.16
C LEU A 29 6.09 -5.97 -8.51
N PHE A 30 6.34 -5.86 -7.20
CA PHE A 30 6.46 -4.56 -6.55
C PHE A 30 7.75 -3.83 -6.96
N ALA A 31 8.87 -4.55 -7.04
CA ALA A 31 10.17 -3.98 -7.40
C ALA A 31 10.25 -3.44 -8.84
N GLU A 32 9.37 -3.89 -9.74
CA GLU A 32 9.22 -3.34 -11.10
C GLU A 32 8.95 -1.82 -11.10
N HIS A 33 8.37 -1.29 -10.02
CA HIS A 33 8.05 0.13 -9.88
C HIS A 33 9.11 0.93 -9.10
N LEU A 34 10.15 0.27 -8.60
CA LEU A 34 11.20 0.90 -7.79
C LEU A 34 12.41 1.29 -8.63
N GLU A 35 12.99 2.44 -8.29
CA GLU A 35 14.26 2.89 -8.84
C GLU A 35 15.42 2.07 -8.28
N ASP A 36 16.55 2.04 -9.01
CA ASP A 36 17.73 1.35 -8.49
C ASP A 36 18.21 1.99 -7.17
N GLY A 37 18.55 1.13 -6.22
CA GLY A 37 18.91 1.50 -4.86
C GLY A 37 17.77 2.01 -3.96
N GLU A 38 16.53 2.15 -4.46
CA GLU A 38 15.36 2.54 -3.63
C GLU A 38 15.05 1.45 -2.60
N GLN A 39 14.77 1.86 -1.35
CA GLN A 39 14.54 0.96 -0.21
C GLN A 39 13.12 1.10 0.31
N VAL A 40 12.42 -0.01 0.46
CA VAL A 40 11.07 -0.03 1.03
C VAL A 40 11.15 -0.13 2.54
N ALA A 41 10.56 0.84 3.23
CA ALA A 41 10.42 0.85 4.68
C ALA A 41 9.16 0.12 5.11
N PHE A 42 8.04 0.33 4.41
CA PHE A 42 6.74 -0.26 4.78
C PHE A 42 5.92 -0.72 3.58
N VAL A 43 5.21 -1.82 3.77
CA VAL A 43 4.18 -2.35 2.87
C VAL A 43 2.86 -2.38 3.64
N LEU A 44 1.90 -1.56 3.23
CA LEU A 44 0.59 -1.45 3.86
C LEU A 44 -0.52 -1.85 2.87
N PRO A 45 -1.21 -2.98 3.08
CA PRO A 45 -2.30 -3.39 2.21
C PRO A 45 -3.54 -2.51 2.43
N CYS A 46 -4.14 -2.12 1.31
CA CYS A 46 -5.41 -1.41 1.23
C CYS A 46 -6.42 -2.26 0.47
N ARG A 47 -7.71 -1.96 0.62
CA ARG A 47 -8.79 -2.80 0.04
C ARG A 47 -8.67 -3.02 -1.47
N ASN A 48 -8.17 -2.02 -2.19
CA ASN A 48 -8.07 -2.05 -3.65
C ASN A 48 -6.64 -1.79 -4.16
N SER A 49 -5.65 -1.77 -3.27
CA SER A 49 -4.27 -1.43 -3.62
C SER A 49 -3.29 -1.84 -2.53
N THR A 50 -2.00 -1.62 -2.76
CA THR A 50 -0.95 -1.76 -1.75
C THR A 50 -0.12 -0.50 -1.75
N LEU A 51 0.06 0.09 -0.57
CA LEU A 51 0.94 1.23 -0.37
C LEU A 51 2.36 0.76 -0.08
N LEU A 52 3.33 1.29 -0.82
CA LEU A 52 4.74 1.14 -0.53
C LEU A 52 5.30 2.48 -0.07
N LEU A 53 5.75 2.55 1.17
CA LEU A 53 6.52 3.70 1.67
C LEU A 53 8.00 3.38 1.53
N THR A 54 8.69 4.13 0.68
CA THR A 54 10.12 3.99 0.43
C THR A 54 10.91 5.07 1.15
N ASP A 55 12.23 5.05 0.99
CA ASP A 55 13.14 6.12 1.41
C ASP A 55 13.04 7.39 0.54
N ARG A 56 12.20 7.37 -0.52
CA ARG A 56 12.05 8.48 -1.48
C ARG A 56 10.60 8.95 -1.66
N ARG A 57 9.63 8.04 -1.60
CA ARG A 57 8.23 8.33 -1.95
C ARG A 57 7.26 7.30 -1.38
N LEU A 58 5.99 7.65 -1.44
CA LEU A 58 4.87 6.76 -1.24
C LEU A 58 4.29 6.39 -2.61
N LEU A 59 4.21 5.08 -2.90
CA LEU A 59 3.59 4.53 -4.10
C LEU A 59 2.25 3.85 -3.76
N ASP A 60 1.22 4.13 -4.56
CA ASP A 60 -0.05 3.39 -4.53
C ASP A 60 -0.10 2.39 -5.69
N LEU A 61 0.00 1.10 -5.38
CA LEU A 61 0.03 0.02 -6.37
C LEU A 61 -1.32 -0.68 -6.46
N LYS A 62 -2.02 -0.50 -7.60
CA LYS A 62 -3.30 -1.16 -7.85
C LYS A 62 -3.11 -2.46 -8.64
N PRO A 63 -3.72 -3.59 -8.22
CA PRO A 63 -3.75 -4.79 -9.02
C PRO A 63 -4.33 -4.52 -10.41
N GLN A 64 -3.64 -4.96 -11.45
CA GLN A 64 -4.14 -4.91 -12.83
C GLN A 64 -4.74 -6.26 -13.21
N LEU A 65 -6.03 -6.22 -13.56
CA LEU A 65 -6.77 -7.35 -14.10
C LEU A 65 -7.02 -7.11 -15.59
N VAL A 66 -6.54 -8.01 -16.45
CA VAL A 66 -6.69 -7.92 -17.91
C VAL A 66 -7.60 -9.05 -18.38
N SER A 67 -8.57 -8.70 -19.23
CA SER A 67 -9.47 -9.69 -19.84
C SER A 67 -8.73 -10.48 -20.92
N HIS A 68 -8.78 -11.81 -20.84
CA HIS A 68 -8.30 -12.69 -21.90
C HIS A 68 -9.46 -13.50 -22.50
N GLY A 69 -9.71 -13.32 -23.80
CA GLY A 69 -10.63 -14.14 -24.60
C GLY A 69 -12.09 -13.69 -24.61
N ALA A 70 -12.95 -14.49 -25.24
CA ALA A 70 -14.35 -14.15 -25.54
C ALA A 70 -15.30 -14.22 -24.32
N TRP A 71 -14.80 -14.53 -23.12
CA TRP A 71 -15.62 -14.88 -21.93
C TRP A 71 -15.32 -14.05 -20.66
N ASN A 72 -14.75 -12.83 -20.79
CA ASN A 72 -14.50 -11.91 -19.65
C ASN A 72 -13.73 -12.52 -18.47
N VAL A 73 -12.86 -13.51 -18.71
CA VAL A 73 -11.98 -14.04 -17.66
C VAL A 73 -10.88 -13.02 -17.41
N MET A 74 -10.88 -12.47 -16.19
CA MET A 74 -9.92 -11.47 -15.75
C MET A 74 -8.69 -12.18 -15.16
N ASN A 75 -7.53 -12.04 -15.80
CA ASN A 75 -6.27 -12.53 -15.27
C ASN A 75 -5.50 -11.40 -14.60
N PHE A 76 -4.89 -11.71 -13.45
CA PHE A 76 -3.95 -10.80 -12.81
C PHE A 76 -2.69 -10.67 -13.68
N SER A 77 -2.31 -9.44 -13.96
CA SER A 77 -1.20 -9.09 -14.87
C SER A 77 -0.06 -8.34 -14.19
N GLY A 78 -0.20 -7.99 -12.90
CA GLY A 78 0.77 -7.23 -12.14
C GLY A 78 0.12 -6.05 -11.41
N PHE A 79 0.93 -5.03 -11.10
CA PHE A 79 0.45 -3.81 -10.46
C PHE A 79 0.67 -2.59 -11.36
N ALA A 80 -0.14 -1.57 -11.15
CA ALA A 80 0.09 -0.25 -11.73
C ALA A 80 0.18 0.81 -10.65
N VAL A 81 1.06 1.78 -10.88
CA VAL A 81 1.19 2.97 -10.03
C VAL A 81 -0.02 3.86 -10.27
N SER A 82 -0.90 3.95 -9.27
CA SER A 82 -2.06 4.85 -9.28
C SER A 82 -1.75 6.20 -8.63
N ALA A 83 -0.73 6.27 -7.77
CA ALA A 83 -0.21 7.51 -7.21
C ALA A 83 1.27 7.34 -6.86
N ASP A 84 2.01 8.43 -7.03
CA ASP A 84 3.41 8.60 -6.62
C ASP A 84 3.49 9.93 -5.86
N ILE A 85 3.83 9.85 -4.59
CA ILE A 85 3.86 10.99 -3.67
C ILE A 85 5.28 11.08 -3.10
N PRO A 86 6.12 12.03 -3.55
CA PRO A 86 7.45 12.21 -3.00
C PRO A 86 7.41 12.48 -1.49
N LEU A 87 8.37 11.93 -0.75
CA LEU A 87 8.50 12.22 0.67
C LEU A 87 8.70 13.72 0.92
N GLY A 88 8.24 14.19 2.08
CA GLY A 88 8.28 15.60 2.45
C GLY A 88 7.29 16.51 1.71
N THR A 89 6.49 15.98 0.78
CA THR A 89 5.48 16.78 0.05
C THR A 89 4.07 16.72 0.64
N ALA A 90 3.85 15.86 1.64
CA ALA A 90 2.58 15.75 2.34
C ALA A 90 2.35 16.96 3.25
N SER A 91 1.36 17.79 2.93
CA SER A 91 1.00 18.97 3.71
C SER A 91 -0.08 18.69 4.76
N ALA A 92 -0.85 17.61 4.60
CA ALA A 92 -1.80 17.16 5.60
C ALA A 92 -1.98 15.64 5.52
N VAL A 93 -2.13 15.01 6.68
CA VAL A 93 -2.47 13.59 6.81
C VAL A 93 -3.60 13.47 7.81
N HIS A 94 -4.73 12.94 7.37
CA HIS A 94 -5.88 12.65 8.21
C HIS A 94 -6.16 11.17 8.22
N ARG A 95 -6.61 10.69 9.38
CA ARG A 95 -6.96 9.30 9.63
C ARG A 95 -8.30 9.28 10.33
N LYS A 96 -9.21 8.45 9.86
CA LYS A 96 -10.50 8.20 10.51
C LYS A 96 -10.90 6.74 10.36
N PRO A 97 -11.58 6.14 11.36
CA PRO A 97 -12.14 4.80 11.20
C PRO A 97 -13.09 4.75 10.01
N VAL A 98 -13.10 3.63 9.26
CA VAL A 98 -14.11 3.44 8.21
C VAL A 98 -15.48 3.27 8.88
N PRO A 99 -16.50 4.06 8.49
CA PRO A 99 -17.82 3.97 9.10
C PRO A 99 -18.43 2.57 8.93
N LEU A 100 -19.25 2.18 9.90
CA LEU A 100 -20.01 0.92 9.85
C LEU A 100 -20.89 0.89 8.59
N GLY A 101 -20.90 -0.26 7.91
CA GLY A 101 -21.78 -0.46 6.76
C GLY A 101 -23.25 -0.58 7.19
N PRO A 102 -24.19 -0.59 6.22
CA PRO A 102 -25.60 -0.83 6.51
C PRO A 102 -25.79 -2.08 7.39
N GLY A 103 -26.54 -1.94 8.49
CA GLY A 103 -26.76 -3.02 9.46
C GLY A 103 -25.69 -3.17 10.55
N GLY A 104 -24.83 -2.17 10.76
CA GLY A 104 -23.87 -2.17 11.87
C GLY A 104 -22.69 -3.13 11.68
N LYS A 105 -22.50 -3.68 10.47
CA LYS A 105 -21.33 -4.50 10.17
C LYS A 105 -20.09 -3.60 10.16
N ILE A 106 -19.14 -3.91 11.03
CA ILE A 106 -17.79 -3.36 10.98
C ILE A 106 -17.22 -3.74 9.62
N VAL A 107 -17.09 -2.75 8.72
CA VAL A 107 -16.33 -2.92 7.49
C VAL A 107 -14.82 -2.85 7.80
N GLY A 108 -14.47 -2.31 8.98
CA GLY A 108 -13.13 -2.37 9.59
C GLY A 108 -12.06 -1.58 8.86
N GLY A 109 -10.96 -1.28 9.55
CA GLY A 109 -9.83 -0.54 9.00
C GLY A 109 -10.07 0.97 8.98
N GLU A 110 -9.22 1.67 8.26
CA GLU A 110 -9.06 3.12 8.40
C GLU A 110 -9.05 3.82 7.04
N LEU A 111 -9.74 4.96 6.98
CA LEU A 111 -9.61 5.90 5.87
C LEU A 111 -8.41 6.81 6.15
N LEU A 112 -7.47 6.80 5.22
CA LEU A 112 -6.32 7.69 5.18
C LEU A 112 -6.55 8.73 4.09
N GLU A 113 -6.45 10.00 4.45
CA GLU A 113 -6.51 11.13 3.53
C GLU A 113 -5.17 11.86 3.58
N ILE A 114 -4.40 11.78 2.51
CA ILE A 114 -3.07 12.39 2.40
C ILE A 114 -3.18 13.51 1.38
N THR A 115 -2.95 14.76 1.79
CA THR A 115 -2.83 15.89 0.88
C THR A 115 -1.37 16.13 0.58
N ALA A 116 -1.00 16.05 -0.70
CA ALA A 116 0.35 16.32 -1.18
C ALA A 116 0.29 17.00 -2.54
N GLN A 117 1.20 17.95 -2.79
CA GLN A 117 1.29 18.66 -4.07
C GLN A 117 -0.06 19.26 -4.55
N GLY A 118 -0.89 19.75 -3.61
CA GLY A 118 -2.20 20.33 -3.91
C GLY A 118 -3.31 19.34 -4.29
N LYS A 119 -3.07 18.03 -4.11
CA LYS A 119 -4.06 16.96 -4.35
C LYS A 119 -4.29 16.16 -3.08
N THR A 120 -5.52 15.71 -2.87
CA THR A 120 -5.87 14.79 -1.77
C THR A 120 -6.02 13.37 -2.32
N PHE A 121 -5.28 12.45 -1.74
CA PHE A 121 -5.31 11.02 -2.01
C PHE A 121 -6.03 10.30 -0.88
N THR A 122 -6.88 9.34 -1.22
CA THR A 122 -7.70 8.63 -0.25
C THR A 122 -7.44 7.13 -0.35
N PHE A 123 -7.09 6.52 0.78
CA PHE A 123 -6.80 5.10 0.89
C PHE A 123 -7.64 4.47 1.99
N VAL A 124 -8.07 3.23 1.79
CA VAL A 124 -8.80 2.46 2.80
C VAL A 124 -7.97 1.24 3.13
N THR A 125 -7.48 1.13 4.36
CA THR A 125 -6.71 -0.04 4.79
C THR A 125 -7.56 -1.30 4.75
N GLU A 126 -6.92 -2.46 4.76
CA GLU A 126 -7.61 -3.69 5.14
C GLU A 126 -8.24 -3.56 6.55
N PRO A 127 -9.27 -4.36 6.86
CA PRO A 127 -9.83 -4.39 8.20
C PRO A 127 -8.79 -4.73 9.27
N ASP A 128 -8.94 -4.13 10.45
CA ASP A 128 -8.14 -4.48 11.60
C ASP A 128 -8.24 -5.98 11.89
N GLY A 129 -7.12 -6.58 12.26
CA GLY A 129 -7.03 -8.01 12.48
C GLY A 129 -5.70 -8.42 13.10
N PRO A 130 -5.47 -9.72 13.27
CA PRO A 130 -4.27 -10.24 13.94
C PRO A 130 -2.95 -9.82 13.26
N ASN A 131 -3.00 -9.34 12.01
CA ASN A 131 -1.84 -8.95 11.23
C ASN A 131 -1.81 -7.45 10.87
N LEU A 132 -2.84 -6.68 11.20
CA LEU A 132 -2.92 -5.24 10.94
C LEU A 132 -3.64 -4.57 12.11
N SER A 133 -2.87 -3.81 12.88
CA SER A 133 -3.37 -3.07 14.04
C SER A 133 -3.42 -1.55 13.78
N PRO A 134 -4.22 -0.81 14.56
CA PRO A 134 -4.19 0.65 14.55
C PRO A 134 -2.79 1.27 14.79
N ASP A 135 -1.91 0.59 15.53
CA ASP A 135 -0.55 1.03 15.81
C ASP A 135 0.39 0.86 14.61
N ASP A 136 0.17 -0.17 13.80
CA ASP A 136 0.89 -0.35 12.53
C ASP A 136 0.61 0.83 11.57
N VAL A 137 -0.65 1.24 11.48
CA VAL A 137 -1.06 2.40 10.69
C VAL A 137 -0.47 3.69 11.27
N SER A 138 -0.46 3.84 12.60
CA SER A 138 0.23 4.96 13.26
C SER A 138 1.71 5.02 12.88
N GLN A 139 2.41 3.88 12.92
CA GLN A 139 3.83 3.79 12.57
C GLN A 139 4.07 4.14 11.10
N PHE A 140 3.22 3.66 10.20
CA PHE A 140 3.28 3.99 8.78
C PHE A 140 3.15 5.50 8.54
N LEU A 141 2.12 6.13 9.11
CA LEU A 141 1.87 7.56 8.93
C LEU A 141 2.97 8.42 9.57
N ALA A 142 3.46 8.02 10.74
CA ALA A 142 4.56 8.72 11.40
C ALA A 142 5.81 8.74 10.50
N ALA A 143 6.14 7.61 9.86
CA ALA A 143 7.26 7.54 8.94
C ALA A 143 7.07 8.42 7.69
N LEU A 144 5.85 8.47 7.15
CA LEU A 144 5.52 9.36 6.02
C LEU A 144 5.71 10.84 6.36
N THR A 145 5.37 11.24 7.60
CA THR A 145 5.42 12.65 8.04
C THR A 145 6.76 13.08 8.65
N ALA A 146 7.65 12.14 8.98
CA ALA A 146 8.92 12.43 9.62
C ALA A 146 10.02 12.91 8.66
N SER A 147 9.73 12.95 7.35
CA SER A 147 10.68 13.28 6.28
C SER A 147 10.47 14.68 5.73
#